data_AF-A0A413DJA6-F1
#
_entry.id   AF-A0A413DJA6-F1
#
_cell.length_a   1.000
_cell.length_b   1.000
_cell.length_c   1.000
_cell.angle_alpha   90.00
_cell.angle_beta   90.00
_cell.angle_gamma   90.00
#
_symmetry.space_group_name_H-M   'P 1'
#
loop_
_entity.id
_entity.type
_entity.pdbx_description
1 polymer ?
#
loop_
_entity_poly.entity_id
_entity_poly.type
_entity_poly.pdbx_seq_one_letter_code
_entity_poly.pdbx_strand_id
1 'polypeptide(L)'
;MKYQLEFIENYFYEVNQINRGTASHLAITIKNEMHNEYILQKIELGNKCAVKEKIKIAIANIKLDTKRCCLGLACGDDVEIDRLRLIDFMYRAYANGKNDKVDFLVFPEFYMPLQWISDVLAFVRKSGITVVSGLQYVTSGHQAYNNVAIFAPVNTGRYTSSVLFAREKNDYAPMERQILALEKYICVDQEKPVYQMINNRGIDYGLFLCYEFTDIIARALYKDKVDIIFTPEHNRDTSYFSNIIETTARDLHVFIVQANTSIYGDSRITGPFGRNDRNVLQIKGGDKDDIIIGTIELGKVKKYQQDEKVDFDNKIQEYLKYNRKQKYEEEQKLFKEQKIKIAKTSARFGGNK
;
A
#
# COMPACT_ATOMS: atom_id res chain seq x y z
N MET A 1 15.18 -25.24 11.25
CA MET A 1 14.52 -23.95 11.49
C MET A 1 14.98 -23.24 12.77
N LYS A 2 14.75 -23.78 14.00
CA LYS A 2 15.16 -23.10 15.25
C LYS A 2 16.67 -22.80 15.34
N TYR A 3 17.52 -23.78 15.03
CA TYR A 3 18.97 -23.61 14.97
C TYR A 3 19.46 -22.61 13.90
N GLN A 4 18.73 -22.50 12.77
CA GLN A 4 19.08 -21.55 11.71
C GLN A 4 18.71 -20.12 12.08
N LEU A 5 17.56 -19.93 12.74
CA LEU A 5 17.16 -18.62 13.27
C LEU A 5 18.10 -18.15 14.38
N GLU A 6 18.48 -19.05 15.29
CA GLU A 6 19.43 -18.76 16.36
C GLU A 6 20.82 -18.43 15.80
N PHE A 7 21.27 -19.12 14.75
CA PHE A 7 22.49 -18.77 14.03
C PHE A 7 22.41 -17.38 13.39
N ILE A 8 21.34 -17.07 12.64
CA ILE A 8 21.16 -15.76 12.00
C ILE A 8 21.15 -14.65 13.04
N GLU A 9 20.45 -14.86 14.16
CA GLU A 9 20.36 -13.91 15.25
C GLU A 9 21.74 -13.71 15.92
N ASN A 10 22.44 -14.80 16.27
CA ASN A 10 23.79 -14.75 16.83
C ASN A 10 24.76 -14.00 15.90
N TYR A 11 24.75 -14.35 14.61
CA TYR A 11 25.57 -13.73 13.58
C TYR A 11 25.25 -12.24 13.42
N PHE A 12 23.98 -11.86 13.48
CA PHE A 12 23.58 -10.45 13.47
C PHE A 12 24.14 -9.68 14.68
N TYR A 13 24.03 -10.21 15.90
CA TYR A 13 24.60 -9.56 17.09
C TYR A 13 26.12 -9.43 17.00
N GLU A 14 26.80 -10.47 16.52
CA GLU A 14 28.26 -10.51 16.35
C GLU A 14 28.74 -9.47 15.32
N VAL A 15 28.20 -9.52 14.09
CA VAL A 15 28.60 -8.62 12.99
C VAL A 15 28.33 -7.15 13.33
N ASN A 16 27.27 -6.86 14.08
CA ASN A 16 26.91 -5.49 14.45
C ASN A 16 27.48 -5.05 15.82
N GLN A 17 28.27 -5.90 16.49
CA GLN A 17 28.87 -5.62 17.81
C GLN A 17 27.84 -5.18 18.88
N ILE A 18 26.66 -5.79 18.86
CA ILE A 18 25.56 -5.43 19.77
C ILE A 18 25.64 -6.27 21.05
N ASN A 19 25.78 -5.61 22.21
CA ASN A 19 25.76 -6.30 23.50
C ASN A 19 24.32 -6.71 23.89
N ARG A 20 24.07 -8.03 23.94
CA ARG A 20 22.76 -8.62 24.29
C ARG A 20 22.24 -8.21 25.67
N GLY A 21 23.11 -7.97 26.64
CA GLY A 21 22.73 -7.59 28.00
C GLY A 21 22.27 -6.15 28.14
N THR A 22 22.65 -5.28 27.21
CA THR A 22 22.33 -3.84 27.23
C THR A 22 21.48 -3.38 26.04
N ALA A 23 21.28 -4.25 25.04
CA ALA A 23 20.40 -3.98 23.92
C ALA A 23 18.97 -3.85 24.44
N SER A 24 18.37 -2.67 24.30
CA SER A 24 16.93 -2.52 24.49
C SER A 24 16.21 -3.44 23.50
N HIS A 25 15.18 -4.14 23.98
CA HIS A 25 14.34 -4.95 23.10
C HIS A 25 13.81 -4.05 21.97
N LEU A 26 14.14 -4.37 20.71
CA LEU A 26 13.51 -3.73 19.56
C LEU A 26 12.01 -3.95 19.68
N ALA A 27 11.21 -2.89 19.76
CA ALA A 27 9.76 -3.01 19.89
C ALA A 27 9.14 -3.52 18.58
N ILE A 28 9.37 -4.80 18.28
CA ILE A 28 8.89 -5.52 17.10
C ILE A 28 8.27 -6.82 17.60
N THR A 29 7.01 -7.06 17.27
CA THR A 29 6.34 -8.34 17.54
C THR A 29 5.79 -8.88 16.23
N ILE A 30 6.03 -10.15 15.95
CA ILE A 30 5.50 -10.84 14.77
C ILE A 30 4.67 -12.03 15.23
N LYS A 31 3.44 -12.15 14.73
CA LYS A 31 2.53 -13.26 14.98
C LYS A 31 1.89 -13.71 13.69
N ASN A 32 1.85 -15.02 13.46
CA ASN A 32 1.19 -15.60 12.29
C ASN A 32 -0.18 -16.15 12.70
N GLU A 33 -1.22 -15.82 11.94
CA GLU A 33 -2.56 -16.36 12.07
C GLU A 33 -2.93 -17.15 10.81
N MET A 34 -3.32 -18.41 10.98
CA MET A 34 -3.76 -19.26 9.88
C MET A 34 -5.23 -18.94 9.54
N HIS A 35 -5.51 -18.73 8.26
CA HIS A 35 -6.85 -18.53 7.72
C HIS A 35 -7.03 -19.43 6.50
N ASN A 36 -7.56 -20.64 6.71
CA ASN A 36 -7.58 -21.70 5.69
C ASN A 36 -6.15 -21.96 5.17
N GLU A 37 -5.92 -21.82 3.86
CA GLU A 37 -4.62 -21.98 3.22
C GLU A 37 -3.72 -20.72 3.28
N TYR A 38 -4.18 -19.65 3.92
CA TYR A 38 -3.48 -18.37 3.99
C TYR A 38 -2.87 -18.11 5.36
N ILE A 39 -1.76 -17.36 5.38
CA ILE A 39 -1.14 -16.85 6.60
C ILE A 39 -1.31 -15.33 6.63
N LEU A 40 -1.99 -14.83 7.67
CA LEU A 40 -1.95 -13.41 8.01
C LEU A 40 -0.85 -13.17 9.05
N GLN A 41 0.23 -12.54 8.63
CA GLN A 41 1.34 -12.17 9.50
C GLN A 41 1.12 -10.77 10.09
N LYS A 42 0.79 -10.70 11.37
CA LYS A 42 0.65 -9.47 12.14
C LYS A 42 1.99 -9.00 12.69
N ILE A 43 2.36 -7.77 12.39
CA ILE A 43 3.62 -7.15 12.76
C ILE A 43 3.32 -5.85 13.52
N GLU A 44 3.75 -5.77 14.77
CA GLU A 44 3.59 -4.57 15.60
C GLU A 44 4.94 -3.86 15.71
N LEU A 45 4.99 -2.57 15.37
CA LEU A 45 6.21 -1.76 15.40
C LEU A 45 6.07 -0.59 16.37
N GLY A 46 6.99 -0.53 17.33
CA GLY A 46 7.03 0.49 18.37
C GLY A 46 5.99 0.26 19.46
N ASN A 47 5.72 1.32 20.22
CA ASN A 47 4.68 1.31 21.24
C ASN A 47 3.33 1.65 20.62
N LYS A 48 2.25 1.08 21.18
CA LYS A 48 0.88 1.48 20.85
C LYS A 48 0.70 2.98 21.04
N CYS A 49 0.05 3.63 20.09
CA CYS A 49 -0.34 5.02 20.17
C CYS A 49 -1.71 5.25 19.56
N ALA A 50 -2.26 6.45 19.76
CA ALA A 50 -3.54 6.84 19.19
C ALA A 50 -3.52 6.82 17.66
N VAL A 51 -4.69 6.61 17.07
CA VAL A 51 -4.89 6.66 15.62
C VAL A 51 -4.48 8.02 15.08
N LYS A 52 -3.82 8.02 13.92
CA LYS A 52 -3.43 9.25 13.24
C LYS A 52 -4.60 9.81 12.42
N GLU A 53 -4.91 11.09 12.61
CA GLU A 53 -6.06 11.75 11.95
C GLU A 53 -5.87 11.96 10.46
N LYS A 54 -4.70 12.50 10.05
CA LYS A 54 -4.37 12.79 8.66
C LYS A 54 -3.05 12.16 8.28
N ILE A 55 -2.98 11.57 7.10
CA ILE A 55 -1.78 10.89 6.61
C ILE A 55 -1.39 11.46 5.25
N LYS A 56 -0.16 11.96 5.14
CA LYS A 56 0.42 12.47 3.88
C LYS A 56 1.16 11.33 3.17
N ILE A 57 0.86 11.07 1.91
CA ILE A 57 1.40 9.92 1.17
C ILE A 57 1.97 10.46 -0.14
N ALA A 58 3.26 10.24 -0.38
CA ALA A 58 3.91 10.47 -1.66
C ALA A 58 3.89 9.17 -2.48
N ILE A 59 3.42 9.26 -3.72
CA ILE A 59 3.55 8.19 -4.72
C ILE A 59 4.56 8.63 -5.76
N ALA A 60 5.57 7.80 -6.00
CA ALA A 60 6.55 8.06 -7.03
C ALA A 60 5.96 7.71 -8.41
N ASN A 61 5.80 8.72 -9.26
CA ASN A 61 5.42 8.59 -10.66
C ASN A 61 6.69 8.42 -11.48
N ILE A 62 7.02 7.18 -11.85
CA ILE A 62 8.33 6.83 -12.45
C ILE A 62 8.14 6.05 -13.74
N LYS A 63 8.92 6.41 -14.76
CA LYS A 63 9.01 5.63 -15.99
C LYS A 63 9.92 4.41 -15.76
N LEU A 64 9.33 3.22 -15.75
CA LEU A 64 10.01 1.94 -15.61
C LEU A 64 9.72 1.14 -16.87
N ASP A 65 10.69 1.12 -17.78
CA ASP A 65 10.60 0.22 -18.93
C ASP A 65 10.90 -1.23 -18.52
N THR A 66 10.55 -2.15 -19.41
CA THR A 66 10.66 -3.59 -19.15
C THR A 66 12.10 -4.02 -18.85
N LYS A 67 13.10 -3.42 -19.50
CA LYS A 67 14.51 -3.75 -19.22
C LYS A 67 14.89 -3.35 -17.81
N ARG A 68 14.51 -2.14 -17.40
CA ARG A 68 14.76 -1.64 -16.04
C ARG A 68 14.09 -2.49 -14.98
N CYS A 69 12.92 -3.07 -15.27
CA CYS A 69 12.25 -4.02 -14.38
C CYS A 69 12.93 -5.39 -14.29
N CYS A 70 13.87 -5.69 -15.19
CA CYS A 70 14.61 -6.96 -15.23
C CYS A 70 15.99 -6.88 -14.56
N LEU A 71 16.32 -5.80 -13.84
CA LEU A 71 17.58 -5.73 -13.11
C LEU A 71 17.65 -6.89 -12.09
N GLY A 72 18.79 -7.58 -12.06
CA GLY A 72 18.96 -8.84 -11.32
C GLY A 72 18.81 -10.09 -12.20
N LEU A 73 18.39 -9.93 -13.46
CA LEU A 73 18.41 -10.93 -14.53
C LEU A 73 19.46 -10.54 -15.58
N ALA A 74 19.88 -11.51 -16.40
CA ALA A 74 20.92 -11.30 -17.42
C ALA A 74 20.55 -10.23 -18.45
N CYS A 75 19.29 -10.17 -18.88
CA CYS A 75 18.81 -9.14 -19.81
C CYS A 75 18.75 -7.71 -19.22
N GLY A 76 18.93 -7.57 -17.91
CA GLY A 76 18.98 -6.30 -17.20
C GLY A 76 20.39 -5.89 -16.74
N ASP A 77 21.45 -6.64 -17.08
CA ASP A 77 22.82 -6.36 -16.62
C ASP A 77 23.38 -5.03 -17.15
N ASP A 78 22.87 -4.53 -18.28
CA ASP A 78 23.25 -3.25 -18.88
C ASP A 78 22.45 -2.05 -18.33
N VAL A 79 21.50 -2.28 -17.41
CA VAL A 79 20.66 -1.23 -16.85
C VAL A 79 21.44 -0.38 -15.86
N GLU A 80 21.59 0.91 -16.16
CA GLU A 80 22.17 1.88 -15.24
C GLU A 80 21.17 2.26 -14.13
N ILE A 81 21.63 2.17 -12.88
CA ILE A 81 20.86 2.55 -11.69
C ILE A 81 21.19 3.98 -11.24
N ASP A 82 20.20 4.88 -11.34
CA ASP A 82 20.36 6.28 -10.96
C ASP A 82 20.06 6.50 -9.47
N ARG A 83 21.12 6.39 -8.64
CA ARG A 83 21.03 6.60 -7.18
C ARG A 83 20.67 8.05 -6.82
N LEU A 84 21.07 9.04 -7.62
CA LEU A 84 20.78 10.44 -7.35
C LEU A 84 19.28 10.70 -7.42
N ARG A 85 18.58 10.02 -8.32
CA ARG A 85 17.12 10.07 -8.41
C ARG A 85 16.43 9.55 -7.15
N LEU A 86 16.90 8.45 -6.56
CA LEU A 86 16.39 7.96 -5.28
C LEU A 86 16.56 9.03 -4.18
N ILE A 87 17.76 9.63 -4.11
CA ILE A 87 18.05 10.69 -3.13
C ILE A 87 17.13 11.89 -3.31
N ASP A 88 16.88 12.30 -4.56
CA ASP A 88 15.96 13.40 -4.87
C ASP A 88 14.51 13.08 -4.43
N PHE A 89 14.01 11.87 -4.68
CA PHE A 89 12.69 11.45 -4.18
C PHE A 89 12.60 11.50 -2.66
N MET A 90 13.61 10.98 -1.96
CA MET A 90 13.67 11.00 -0.50
C MET A 90 13.74 12.44 0.03
N TYR A 91 14.50 13.32 -0.63
CA TYR A 91 14.59 14.73 -0.27
C TYR A 91 13.24 15.45 -0.42
N ARG A 92 12.56 15.25 -1.56
CA ARG A 92 11.24 15.85 -1.83
C ARG A 92 10.16 15.31 -0.89
N ALA A 93 10.19 14.02 -0.56
CA ALA A 93 9.30 13.42 0.44
C ALA A 93 9.52 13.99 1.86
N TYR A 94 10.76 14.37 2.18
CA TYR A 94 11.10 14.99 3.46
C TYR A 94 10.70 16.47 3.53
N ALA A 95 10.65 17.18 2.39
CA ALA A 95 10.14 18.54 2.25
C ALA A 95 10.64 19.52 3.34
N ASN A 96 11.95 19.53 3.64
CA ASN A 96 12.59 20.39 4.64
C ASN A 96 12.15 20.25 6.12
N GLY A 97 11.34 19.26 6.51
CA GLY A 97 11.13 18.90 7.92
C GLY A 97 9.69 18.90 8.47
N LYS A 98 9.58 19.04 9.80
CA LYS A 98 8.54 18.40 10.66
C LYS A 98 7.06 18.60 10.30
N ASN A 99 6.68 19.68 9.61
CA ASN A 99 5.26 19.95 9.31
C ASN A 99 4.82 19.55 7.90
N ASP A 100 5.76 19.43 6.95
CA ASP A 100 5.45 19.17 5.55
C ASP A 100 5.94 17.84 5.00
N LYS A 101 6.78 17.12 5.76
CA LYS A 101 7.16 15.75 5.40
C LYS A 101 5.94 14.84 5.24
N VAL A 102 6.06 13.87 4.35
CA VAL A 102 5.07 12.80 4.20
C VAL A 102 5.20 11.76 5.32
N ASP A 103 4.23 10.87 5.42
CA ASP A 103 4.25 9.70 6.28
C ASP A 103 4.73 8.46 5.54
N PHE A 104 4.33 8.34 4.27
CA PHE A 104 4.69 7.24 3.39
C PHE A 104 5.27 7.77 2.07
N LEU A 105 6.31 7.09 1.57
CA LEU A 105 6.81 7.22 0.21
C LEU A 105 6.70 5.86 -0.47
N VAL A 106 5.91 5.79 -1.54
CA VAL A 106 5.54 4.55 -2.20
C VAL A 106 6.08 4.53 -3.62
N PHE A 107 6.84 3.48 -3.93
CA PHE A 107 7.42 3.23 -5.24
C PHE A 107 6.73 2.03 -5.93
N PRO A 108 6.78 1.96 -7.27
CA PRO A 108 6.22 0.84 -8.03
C PRO A 108 6.90 -0.52 -7.78
N GLU A 109 6.33 -1.57 -8.37
CA GLU A 109 6.97 -2.88 -8.49
C GLU A 109 8.28 -2.76 -9.29
N PHE A 110 9.30 -3.57 -8.95
CA PHE A 110 10.62 -3.55 -9.59
C PHE A 110 11.37 -2.21 -9.54
N TYR A 111 11.09 -1.31 -8.60
CA TYR A 111 11.85 -0.05 -8.55
C TYR A 111 13.19 -0.20 -7.84
N MET A 112 13.22 -0.88 -6.68
CA MET A 112 14.29 -0.74 -5.68
C MET A 112 15.37 -1.82 -5.82
N PRO A 113 16.61 -1.48 -6.23
CA PRO A 113 17.75 -2.40 -6.21
C PRO A 113 18.22 -2.69 -4.79
N LEU A 114 18.79 -3.87 -4.54
CA LEU A 114 19.33 -4.26 -3.23
C LEU A 114 20.43 -3.32 -2.73
N GLN A 115 21.21 -2.74 -3.65
CA GLN A 115 22.33 -1.83 -3.35
C GLN A 115 21.87 -0.56 -2.62
N TRP A 116 20.58 -0.21 -2.70
CA TRP A 116 20.05 1.02 -2.10
C TRP A 116 19.40 0.80 -0.71
N ILE A 117 19.30 -0.44 -0.24
CA ILE A 117 18.65 -0.77 1.04
C ILE A 117 19.24 0.03 2.22
N SER A 118 20.56 0.18 2.30
CA SER A 118 21.22 0.92 3.38
C SER A 118 20.89 2.42 3.35
N ASP A 119 20.80 3.01 2.16
CA ASP A 119 20.44 4.42 1.99
C ASP A 119 19.00 4.67 2.44
N VAL A 120 18.08 3.79 2.02
CA VAL A 120 16.67 3.87 2.41
C VAL A 120 16.51 3.68 3.92
N LEU A 121 17.15 2.67 4.52
CA LEU A 121 17.09 2.46 5.97
C LEU A 121 17.64 3.66 6.75
N ALA A 122 18.73 4.29 6.28
CA ALA A 122 19.28 5.48 6.89
C ALA A 122 18.33 6.68 6.76
N PHE A 123 17.66 6.84 5.62
CA PHE A 123 16.63 7.84 5.41
C PHE A 123 15.45 7.62 6.36
N VAL A 124 14.85 6.42 6.38
CA VAL A 124 13.71 6.07 7.24
C VAL A 124 14.01 6.34 8.71
N ARG A 125 15.20 5.97 9.18
CA ARG A 125 15.63 6.21 10.56
C ARG A 125 15.68 7.71 10.90
N LYS A 126 16.16 8.54 9.98
CA LYS A 126 16.33 10.00 10.18
C LYS A 126 15.02 10.77 10.01
N SER A 127 14.26 10.44 8.98
CA SER A 127 13.04 11.15 8.58
C SER A 127 11.81 10.66 9.34
N GLY A 128 11.80 9.38 9.73
CA GLY A 128 10.62 8.68 10.22
C GLY A 128 9.55 8.46 9.15
N ILE A 129 9.88 8.57 7.87
CA ILE A 129 9.00 8.27 6.74
C ILE A 129 9.06 6.76 6.49
N THR A 130 7.93 6.10 6.33
CA THR A 130 7.89 4.69 5.90
C THR A 130 8.03 4.63 4.38
N VAL A 131 8.92 3.77 3.88
CA VAL A 131 9.09 3.56 2.43
C VAL A 131 8.52 2.19 2.07
N VAL A 132 7.73 2.14 0.99
CA VAL A 132 7.16 0.91 0.44
C VAL A 132 7.58 0.81 -1.02
N SER A 133 8.09 -0.35 -1.47
CA SER A 133 8.53 -0.55 -2.85
C SER A 133 8.51 -2.02 -3.23
N GLY A 134 8.31 -2.32 -4.51
CA GLY A 134 8.83 -3.58 -5.05
C GLY A 134 10.35 -3.50 -5.19
N LEU A 135 11.02 -4.59 -4.83
CA LEU A 135 12.43 -4.80 -5.10
C LEU A 135 12.63 -5.25 -6.55
N GLN A 136 13.82 -4.98 -7.06
CA GLN A 136 14.32 -5.64 -8.27
C GLN A 136 14.53 -7.13 -8.02
N TYR A 137 14.68 -7.92 -9.08
CA TYR A 137 14.82 -9.37 -8.93
C TYR A 137 16.06 -9.70 -8.08
N VAL A 138 15.86 -10.65 -7.17
CA VAL A 138 16.95 -11.35 -6.50
C VAL A 138 17.03 -12.72 -7.13
N THR A 139 18.22 -13.18 -7.49
CA THR A 139 18.41 -14.51 -8.09
C THR A 139 19.28 -15.39 -7.19
N SER A 140 18.95 -16.68 -7.14
CA SER A 140 19.76 -17.69 -6.45
C SER A 140 19.71 -19.00 -7.23
N GLY A 141 20.87 -19.44 -7.73
CA GLY A 141 20.92 -20.57 -8.67
C GLY A 141 20.08 -20.28 -9.90
N HIS A 142 19.08 -21.13 -10.16
CA HIS A 142 18.16 -21.00 -11.30
C HIS A 142 16.79 -20.42 -10.92
N GLN A 143 16.65 -19.85 -9.71
CA GLN A 143 15.39 -19.24 -9.27
C GLN A 143 15.52 -17.71 -9.16
N ALA A 144 14.48 -17.00 -9.60
CA ALA A 144 14.33 -15.57 -9.44
C ALA A 144 13.19 -15.26 -8.46
N TYR A 145 13.38 -14.22 -7.66
CA TYR A 145 12.50 -13.82 -6.58
C TYR A 145 12.05 -12.37 -6.79
N ASN A 146 10.75 -12.15 -6.88
CA ASN A 146 10.14 -10.82 -6.86
C ASN A 146 9.61 -10.54 -5.45
N ASN A 147 10.04 -9.44 -4.86
CA ASN A 147 9.79 -9.15 -3.44
C ASN A 147 9.18 -7.77 -3.26
N VAL A 148 8.21 -7.66 -2.35
CA VAL A 148 7.79 -6.37 -1.81
C VAL A 148 8.61 -6.07 -0.56
N ALA A 149 9.00 -4.82 -0.39
CA ALA A 149 9.76 -4.33 0.73
C ALA A 149 9.07 -3.18 1.45
N ILE A 150 9.08 -3.24 2.78
CA ILE A 150 8.75 -2.13 3.66
C ILE A 150 9.97 -1.77 4.48
N PHE A 151 10.30 -0.49 4.46
CA PHE A 151 11.26 0.14 5.32
C PHE A 151 10.51 1.02 6.32
N ALA A 152 10.42 0.58 7.56
CA ALA A 152 9.61 1.25 8.58
C ALA A 152 10.47 1.76 9.73
N PRO A 153 10.15 2.92 10.31
CA PRO A 153 10.82 3.39 11.51
C PRO A 153 10.24 2.69 12.74
N VAL A 154 11.10 2.38 13.72
CA VAL A 154 10.73 1.75 15.00
C VAL A 154 11.18 2.65 16.13
N ASN A 155 10.23 3.24 16.85
CA ASN A 155 10.51 4.13 17.97
C ASN A 155 10.52 3.33 19.27
N THR A 156 11.68 3.27 19.94
CA THR A 156 11.85 2.59 21.24
C THR A 156 12.41 3.58 22.25
N GLY A 157 11.54 4.12 23.12
CA GLY A 157 11.91 5.17 24.05
C GLY A 157 12.39 6.44 23.32
N ARG A 158 13.65 6.83 23.55
CA ARG A 158 14.27 8.01 22.92
C ARG A 158 14.94 7.70 21.57
N TYR A 159 15.09 6.43 21.22
CA TYR A 159 15.80 6.01 20.02
C TYR A 159 14.82 5.70 18.89
N THR A 160 15.21 6.06 17.67
CA THR A 160 14.53 5.67 16.44
C THR A 160 15.46 4.77 15.66
N SER A 161 15.01 3.53 15.41
CA SER A 161 15.65 2.57 14.51
C SER A 161 14.85 2.48 13.21
N SER A 162 15.35 1.74 12.23
CA SER A 162 14.61 1.36 11.03
C SER A 162 14.72 -0.15 10.81
N VAL A 163 13.69 -0.73 10.21
CA VAL A 163 13.61 -2.16 9.90
C VAL A 163 13.19 -2.33 8.45
N LEU A 164 13.70 -3.40 7.82
CA LEU A 164 13.26 -3.88 6.52
C LEU A 164 12.45 -5.17 6.72
N PHE A 165 11.22 -5.20 6.21
CA PHE A 165 10.51 -6.44 5.94
C PHE A 165 10.47 -6.64 4.43
N ALA A 166 11.07 -7.72 3.95
CA ALA A 166 10.97 -8.17 2.57
C ALA A 166 10.11 -9.44 2.55
N ARG A 167 9.23 -9.54 1.57
CA ARG A 167 8.30 -10.65 1.41
C ARG A 167 8.21 -11.01 -0.07
N GLU A 168 8.45 -12.27 -0.39
CA GLU A 168 8.32 -12.78 -1.75
C GLU A 168 6.85 -12.74 -2.20
N LYS A 169 6.64 -12.42 -3.48
CA LYS A 169 5.34 -12.52 -4.12
C LYS A 169 4.75 -13.93 -3.91
N ASN A 170 3.48 -13.96 -3.49
CA ASN A 170 2.71 -15.18 -3.31
C ASN A 170 2.38 -15.81 -4.67
N ASP A 171 1.92 -14.98 -5.61
CA ASP A 171 1.45 -15.42 -6.92
C ASP A 171 2.11 -14.60 -8.04
N TYR A 172 2.98 -15.24 -8.82
CA TYR A 172 3.67 -14.64 -9.95
C TYR A 172 2.72 -14.43 -11.14
N ALA A 173 2.79 -13.27 -11.77
CA ALA A 173 1.93 -12.96 -12.91
C ALA A 173 2.25 -13.87 -14.11
N PRO A 174 1.27 -14.25 -14.95
CA PRO A 174 1.54 -15.11 -16.11
C PRO A 174 2.62 -14.58 -17.05
N MET A 175 2.65 -13.26 -17.30
CA MET A 175 3.67 -12.64 -18.15
C MET A 175 5.05 -12.62 -17.48
N GLU A 176 5.10 -12.46 -16.16
CA GLU A 176 6.32 -12.51 -15.36
C GLU A 176 6.97 -13.89 -15.45
N ARG A 177 6.17 -14.95 -15.30
CA ARG A 177 6.60 -16.34 -15.48
C ARG A 177 7.22 -16.60 -16.86
N GLN A 178 6.64 -16.03 -17.92
CA GLN A 178 7.16 -16.16 -19.28
C GLN A 178 8.51 -15.46 -19.45
N ILE A 179 8.66 -14.23 -18.93
CA ILE A 179 9.91 -13.47 -18.98
C ILE A 179 11.01 -14.24 -18.24
N LEU A 180 10.75 -14.70 -17.02
CA LEU A 180 11.72 -15.47 -16.24
C LEU A 180 12.14 -16.77 -16.94
N ALA A 181 11.20 -17.49 -17.56
CA ALA A 181 11.51 -18.70 -18.30
C ALA A 181 12.38 -18.44 -19.54
N LEU A 182 12.18 -17.32 -20.24
CA LEU A 182 13.05 -16.89 -21.35
C LEU A 182 14.48 -16.62 -20.86
N GLU A 183 14.61 -16.00 -19.69
CA GLU A 183 15.87 -15.72 -18.98
C GLU A 183 16.46 -16.94 -18.26
N LYS A 184 15.90 -18.14 -18.45
CA LYS A 184 16.35 -19.41 -17.85
C LYS A 184 16.24 -19.46 -16.32
N TYR A 185 15.33 -18.69 -15.75
CA TYR A 185 14.95 -18.75 -14.34
C TYR A 185 13.57 -19.38 -14.14
N ILE A 186 13.40 -20.07 -13.02
CA ILE A 186 12.09 -20.47 -12.50
C ILE A 186 11.62 -19.47 -11.44
N CYS A 187 10.32 -19.42 -11.23
CA CYS A 187 9.66 -18.79 -10.08
C CYS A 187 8.59 -19.75 -9.56
N VAL A 188 8.35 -19.71 -8.26
CA VAL A 188 7.47 -20.66 -7.57
C VAL A 188 6.49 -19.86 -6.72
N ASP A 189 5.19 -20.10 -6.93
CA ASP A 189 4.16 -19.50 -6.08
C ASP A 189 4.25 -20.12 -4.67
N GLN A 190 3.88 -19.33 -3.67
CA GLN A 190 3.91 -19.77 -2.29
C GLN A 190 2.79 -20.79 -2.05
N GLU A 191 3.14 -22.00 -1.62
CA GLU A 191 2.15 -23.04 -1.26
C GLU A 191 1.18 -22.54 -0.17
N LYS A 192 1.69 -21.71 0.76
CA LYS A 192 0.91 -21.02 1.78
C LYS A 192 1.14 -19.51 1.66
N PRO A 193 0.27 -18.79 0.92
CA PRO A 193 0.41 -17.35 0.73
C PRO A 193 0.48 -16.60 2.06
N VAL A 194 1.47 -15.72 2.22
CA VAL A 194 1.66 -14.88 3.40
C VAL A 194 1.30 -13.44 3.07
N TYR A 195 0.33 -12.90 3.80
CA TYR A 195 -0.04 -11.48 3.73
C TYR A 195 0.32 -10.78 5.04
N GLN A 196 0.99 -9.64 4.95
CA GLN A 196 1.48 -8.90 6.12
C GLN A 196 0.50 -7.80 6.49
N MET A 197 0.14 -7.71 7.78
CA MET A 197 -0.53 -6.57 8.39
C MET A 197 0.46 -5.93 9.37
N ILE A 198 0.72 -4.64 9.22
CA ILE A 198 1.67 -3.91 10.04
C ILE A 198 0.95 -2.79 10.78
N ASN A 199 1.08 -2.77 12.10
CA ASN A 199 0.75 -1.61 12.91
C ASN A 199 2.02 -0.79 13.13
N ASN A 200 2.01 0.48 12.73
CA ASN A 200 3.06 1.42 13.09
C ASN A 200 2.49 2.81 13.30
N ARG A 201 2.75 3.39 14.47
CA ARG A 201 2.37 4.78 14.81
C ARG A 201 0.87 5.07 14.62
N GLY A 202 0.01 4.13 15.03
CA GLY A 202 -1.44 4.31 15.02
C GLY A 202 -2.05 4.21 13.61
N ILE A 203 -1.37 3.49 12.73
CA ILE A 203 -1.77 3.21 11.35
C ILE A 203 -1.63 1.71 11.13
N ASP A 204 -2.72 1.05 10.79
CA ASP A 204 -2.73 -0.36 10.41
C ASP A 204 -2.67 -0.46 8.88
N TYR A 205 -1.69 -1.16 8.31
CA TYR A 205 -1.58 -1.26 6.85
C TYR A 205 -1.19 -2.65 6.35
N GLY A 206 -1.72 -3.00 5.20
CA GLY A 206 -1.43 -4.23 4.47
C GLY A 206 -0.76 -3.96 3.12
N LEU A 207 -0.29 -5.03 2.46
CA LEU A 207 0.32 -4.92 1.13
C LEU A 207 -0.10 -6.03 0.20
N PHE A 208 -0.24 -5.66 -1.07
CA PHE A 208 -0.22 -6.57 -2.19
C PHE A 208 0.88 -6.16 -3.15
N LEU A 209 1.51 -7.15 -3.79
CA LEU A 209 2.44 -6.91 -4.88
C LEU A 209 1.75 -7.23 -6.21
N CYS A 210 1.29 -6.19 -6.90
CA CYS A 210 0.74 -6.29 -8.25
C CYS A 210 -0.36 -7.37 -8.39
N TYR A 211 -0.07 -8.45 -9.10
CA TYR A 211 -1.02 -9.51 -9.46
C TYR A 211 -1.73 -10.16 -8.27
N GLU A 212 -1.12 -10.16 -7.09
CA GLU A 212 -1.74 -10.68 -5.86
C GLU A 212 -3.04 -9.97 -5.49
N PHE A 213 -3.18 -8.70 -5.88
CA PHE A 213 -4.38 -7.91 -5.57
C PHE A 213 -5.64 -8.49 -6.25
N THR A 214 -5.47 -9.34 -7.27
CA THR A 214 -6.56 -10.01 -7.97
C THR A 214 -7.22 -11.11 -7.13
N ASP A 215 -6.53 -11.65 -6.11
CA ASP A 215 -7.09 -12.65 -5.20
C ASP A 215 -8.11 -12.02 -4.24
N ILE A 216 -9.37 -12.39 -4.40
CA ILE A 216 -10.47 -11.91 -3.56
C ILE A 216 -10.42 -12.46 -2.12
N ILE A 217 -9.94 -13.70 -1.92
CA ILE A 217 -9.82 -14.31 -0.61
C ILE A 217 -8.74 -13.58 0.17
N ALA A 218 -7.60 -13.32 -0.47
CA ALA A 218 -6.53 -12.53 0.11
C ALA A 218 -6.98 -11.12 0.50
N ARG A 219 -7.72 -10.42 -0.36
CA ARG A 219 -8.33 -9.11 -0.03
C ARG A 219 -9.23 -9.20 1.20
N ALA A 220 -10.06 -10.24 1.29
CA ALA A 220 -10.96 -10.43 2.43
C ALA A 220 -10.21 -10.62 3.77
N LEU A 221 -8.96 -11.12 3.76
CA LEU A 221 -8.14 -11.23 4.98
C LEU A 221 -7.93 -9.88 5.67
N TYR A 222 -7.96 -8.77 4.93
CA TYR A 222 -7.77 -7.43 5.46
C TYR A 222 -9.05 -6.74 5.98
N LYS A 223 -10.23 -7.36 5.80
CA LYS A 223 -11.50 -6.81 6.30
C LYS A 223 -11.44 -6.54 7.80
N ASP A 224 -11.71 -5.30 8.19
CA ASP A 224 -11.70 -4.79 9.57
C ASP A 224 -10.35 -4.91 10.30
N LYS A 225 -9.26 -5.12 9.55
CA LYS A 225 -7.91 -5.30 10.12
C LYS A 225 -6.94 -4.19 9.74
N VAL A 226 -7.13 -3.52 8.60
CA VAL A 226 -6.20 -2.48 8.12
C VAL A 226 -6.94 -1.21 7.76
N ASP A 227 -6.22 -0.10 7.83
CA ASP A 227 -6.64 1.24 7.43
C ASP A 227 -6.27 1.54 5.97
N ILE A 228 -5.09 1.06 5.57
CA ILE A 228 -4.46 1.36 4.29
C ILE A 228 -3.93 0.07 3.66
N ILE A 229 -4.11 -0.09 2.35
CA ILE A 229 -3.46 -1.14 1.57
C ILE A 229 -2.53 -0.49 0.55
N PHE A 230 -1.25 -0.88 0.58
CA PHE A 230 -0.27 -0.44 -0.40
C PHE A 230 -0.14 -1.45 -1.54
N THR A 231 -0.18 -0.97 -2.78
CA THR A 231 -0.04 -1.81 -3.99
C THR A 231 1.06 -1.24 -4.91
N PRO A 232 2.32 -1.64 -4.72
CA PRO A 232 3.34 -1.48 -5.75
C PRO A 232 2.98 -2.32 -6.96
N GLU A 233 2.97 -1.71 -8.15
CA GLU A 233 2.51 -2.35 -9.38
C GLU A 233 3.44 -2.06 -10.55
N HIS A 234 3.52 -3.03 -11.45
CA HIS A 234 3.95 -2.84 -12.83
C HIS A 234 2.91 -3.51 -13.73
N ASN A 235 1.72 -2.89 -13.80
CA ASN A 235 0.54 -3.48 -14.43
C ASN A 235 0.02 -2.65 -15.60
N ARG A 236 -0.16 -3.31 -16.75
CA ARG A 236 -0.69 -2.71 -17.99
C ARG A 236 -2.22 -2.67 -18.02
N ASP A 237 -2.90 -3.62 -17.37
CA ASP A 237 -4.37 -3.68 -17.34
C ASP A 237 -4.93 -2.76 -16.24
N THR A 238 -4.81 -1.46 -16.47
CA THR A 238 -5.25 -0.43 -15.53
C THR A 238 -6.76 -0.39 -15.36
N SER A 239 -7.53 -0.87 -16.34
CA SER A 239 -9.00 -0.87 -16.24
C SER A 239 -9.51 -1.94 -15.28
N TYR A 240 -8.98 -3.16 -15.39
CA TYR A 240 -9.31 -4.22 -14.43
C TYR A 240 -8.87 -3.85 -13.01
N PHE A 241 -7.62 -3.38 -12.85
CA PHE A 241 -7.09 -2.97 -11.54
C PHE A 241 -7.88 -1.81 -10.92
N SER A 242 -8.27 -0.81 -11.71
CA SER A 242 -9.15 0.27 -11.25
C SER A 242 -10.46 -0.27 -10.67
N ASN A 243 -11.09 -1.25 -11.31
CA ASN A 243 -12.36 -1.82 -10.85
C ASN A 243 -12.21 -2.58 -9.53
N ILE A 244 -11.16 -3.41 -9.41
CA ILE A 244 -10.93 -4.15 -8.17
C ILE A 244 -10.47 -3.24 -7.04
N ILE A 245 -9.72 -2.17 -7.32
CA ILE A 245 -9.33 -1.18 -6.29
C ILE A 245 -10.55 -0.42 -5.77
N GLU A 246 -11.40 0.08 -6.67
CA GLU A 246 -12.60 0.83 -6.27
C GLU A 246 -13.58 -0.03 -5.45
N THR A 247 -13.76 -1.30 -5.80
CA THR A 247 -14.59 -2.23 -5.04
C THR A 247 -13.96 -2.57 -3.70
N THR A 248 -12.67 -2.93 -3.68
CA THR A 248 -11.95 -3.27 -2.44
C THR A 248 -11.94 -2.13 -1.43
N ALA A 249 -11.67 -0.90 -1.88
CA ALA A 249 -11.66 0.26 -1.01
C ALA A 249 -12.99 0.41 -0.28
N ARG A 250 -14.11 0.18 -0.99
CA ARG A 250 -15.45 0.29 -0.43
C ARG A 250 -15.85 -0.93 0.42
N ASP A 251 -15.60 -2.14 -0.07
CA ASP A 251 -16.01 -3.39 0.58
C ASP A 251 -15.26 -3.62 1.89
N LEU A 252 -13.95 -3.34 1.88
CA LEU A 252 -13.11 -3.41 3.09
C LEU A 252 -13.18 -2.13 3.92
N HIS A 253 -13.67 -1.04 3.33
CA HIS A 253 -13.74 0.29 3.92
C HIS A 253 -12.36 0.86 4.31
N VAL A 254 -11.41 0.76 3.38
CA VAL A 254 -9.98 1.10 3.55
C VAL A 254 -9.52 2.10 2.50
N PHE A 255 -8.41 2.77 2.77
CA PHE A 255 -7.67 3.49 1.73
C PHE A 255 -6.77 2.53 0.95
N ILE A 256 -6.62 2.76 -0.35
CA ILE A 256 -5.73 2.01 -1.21
C ILE A 256 -4.77 2.98 -1.88
N VAL A 257 -3.50 2.65 -1.83
CA VAL A 257 -2.40 3.45 -2.36
C VAL A 257 -1.68 2.63 -3.43
N GLN A 258 -1.94 2.98 -4.68
CA GLN A 258 -1.41 2.29 -5.84
C GLN A 258 -0.28 3.09 -6.47
N ALA A 259 0.90 2.48 -6.54
CA ALA A 259 2.05 3.03 -7.24
C ALA A 259 2.36 2.17 -8.46
N ASN A 260 1.99 2.65 -9.64
CA ASN A 260 2.30 2.00 -10.91
C ASN A 260 3.35 2.81 -11.68
N THR A 261 3.98 2.20 -12.68
CA THR A 261 4.85 2.95 -13.59
C THR A 261 4.07 4.00 -14.38
N SER A 262 4.68 5.16 -14.63
CA SER A 262 4.11 6.23 -15.45
C SER A 262 3.87 5.85 -16.93
N ILE A 263 4.42 4.73 -17.40
CA ILE A 263 4.17 4.18 -18.74
C ILE A 263 2.71 3.73 -18.87
N TYR A 264 2.22 2.98 -17.90
CA TYR A 264 0.85 2.48 -17.86
C TYR A 264 -0.07 3.44 -17.10
N GLY A 265 0.52 4.13 -16.11
CA GLY A 265 -0.12 5.10 -15.26
C GLY A 265 -1.11 4.48 -14.28
N ASP A 266 -2.09 5.29 -13.91
CA ASP A 266 -3.15 4.93 -12.98
C ASP A 266 -2.73 4.82 -11.50
N SER A 267 -1.55 5.35 -11.15
CA SER A 267 -1.15 5.55 -9.77
C SER A 267 -2.16 6.45 -9.04
N ARG A 268 -2.60 6.04 -7.85
CA ARG A 268 -3.75 6.66 -7.18
C ARG A 268 -3.77 6.45 -5.68
N ILE A 269 -4.54 7.30 -5.01
CA ILE A 269 -5.00 7.10 -3.63
C ILE A 269 -6.52 7.08 -3.67
N THR A 270 -7.09 5.91 -3.42
CA THR A 270 -8.55 5.71 -3.40
C THR A 270 -9.03 5.47 -1.98
N GLY A 271 -10.06 6.17 -1.53
CA GLY A 271 -10.72 5.96 -0.25
C GLY A 271 -12.13 5.39 -0.39
N PRO A 272 -12.77 4.99 0.73
CA PRO A 272 -14.10 4.39 0.77
C PRO A 272 -15.23 5.42 0.57
N PHE A 273 -15.07 6.35 -0.37
CA PHE A 273 -16.02 7.43 -0.61
C PHE A 273 -16.97 7.14 -1.77
N GLY A 274 -17.95 8.04 -1.94
CA GLY A 274 -18.82 8.04 -3.11
C GLY A 274 -18.03 8.20 -4.43
N ARG A 275 -18.68 7.86 -5.55
CA ARG A 275 -18.08 7.83 -6.89
C ARG A 275 -17.23 9.06 -7.25
N ASN A 276 -17.66 10.25 -6.83
CA ASN A 276 -17.02 11.50 -7.22
C ASN A 276 -15.81 11.86 -6.36
N ASP A 277 -15.72 11.33 -5.13
CA ASP A 277 -14.76 11.75 -4.12
C ASP A 277 -13.76 10.63 -3.76
N ARG A 278 -13.99 9.41 -4.26
CA ARG A 278 -13.18 8.23 -3.96
C ARG A 278 -11.71 8.40 -4.28
N ASN A 279 -11.36 9.11 -5.35
CA ASN A 279 -9.97 9.33 -5.71
C ASN A 279 -9.47 10.61 -5.06
N VAL A 280 -8.74 10.46 -3.96
CA VAL A 280 -7.98 11.56 -3.32
C VAL A 280 -6.89 12.05 -4.27
N LEU A 281 -6.33 11.13 -5.05
CA LEU A 281 -5.31 11.35 -6.06
C LEU A 281 -5.48 10.33 -7.18
N GLN A 282 -5.31 10.73 -8.44
CA GLN A 282 -5.12 9.81 -9.56
C GLN A 282 -4.27 10.46 -10.65
N ILE A 283 -3.22 9.77 -11.12
CA ILE A 283 -2.37 10.21 -12.23
C ILE A 283 -2.32 9.14 -13.33
N LYS A 284 -2.49 9.55 -14.58
CA LYS A 284 -2.53 8.66 -15.75
C LYS A 284 -1.17 8.35 -16.39
N GLY A 285 -0.10 9.02 -15.97
CA GLY A 285 1.25 8.84 -16.50
C GLY A 285 2.05 10.13 -16.50
N GLY A 286 3.15 10.16 -17.24
CA GLY A 286 4.00 11.34 -17.41
C GLY A 286 5.42 10.97 -17.83
N ASP A 287 6.07 11.86 -18.59
CA ASP A 287 7.43 11.65 -19.08
C ASP A 287 8.51 11.98 -18.05
N LYS A 288 8.20 12.88 -17.11
CA LYS A 288 9.13 13.26 -16.04
C LYS A 288 8.82 12.49 -14.77
N ASP A 289 9.88 11.99 -14.16
CA ASP A 289 9.85 11.34 -12.86
C ASP A 289 9.52 12.37 -11.77
N ASP A 290 8.49 12.10 -10.98
CA ASP A 290 7.99 13.03 -9.96
C ASP A 290 7.40 12.30 -8.75
N ILE A 291 7.14 13.01 -7.65
CA ILE A 291 6.29 12.50 -6.57
C ILE A 291 4.99 13.28 -6.54
N ILE A 292 3.88 12.58 -6.43
CA ILE A 292 2.59 13.20 -6.24
C ILE A 292 2.11 12.90 -4.83
N ILE A 293 1.76 13.95 -4.09
CA ILE A 293 1.40 13.86 -2.67
C ILE A 293 -0.11 14.01 -2.53
N GLY A 294 -0.74 13.02 -1.90
CA GLY A 294 -2.13 13.10 -1.44
C GLY A 294 -2.21 13.02 0.07
N THR A 295 -3.22 13.67 0.65
CA THR A 295 -3.50 13.60 2.10
C THR A 295 -4.84 12.91 2.32
N ILE A 296 -4.84 11.85 3.13
CA ILE A 296 -6.06 11.16 3.54
C ILE A 296 -6.49 11.57 4.94
N GLU A 297 -7.79 11.55 5.20
CA GLU A 297 -8.41 11.87 6.49
C GLU A 297 -8.82 10.58 7.20
N LEU A 298 -7.83 9.81 7.67
CA LEU A 298 -8.03 8.50 8.28
C LEU A 298 -8.97 8.54 9.49
N GLY A 299 -8.76 9.48 10.41
CA GLY A 299 -9.57 9.58 11.62
C GLY A 299 -11.06 9.81 11.34
N LYS A 300 -11.38 10.59 10.29
CA LYS A 300 -12.77 10.81 9.84
C LYS A 300 -13.42 9.52 9.35
N VAL A 301 -12.69 8.72 8.56
CA VAL A 301 -13.19 7.45 8.04
C VAL A 301 -13.39 6.43 9.16
N LYS A 302 -12.44 6.32 10.10
CA LYS A 302 -12.58 5.44 11.27
C LYS A 302 -13.73 5.85 12.18
N LYS A 303 -13.90 7.16 12.41
CA LYS A 303 -15.05 7.67 13.17
C LYS A 303 -16.36 7.33 12.48
N TYR A 304 -16.46 7.54 11.16
CA TYR A 304 -17.65 7.17 10.40
C TYR A 304 -17.99 5.67 10.53
N GLN A 305 -17.00 4.77 10.43
CA GLN A 305 -17.23 3.33 10.63
C GLN A 305 -17.83 2.99 12.00
N GLN A 306 -17.41 3.70 13.05
CA GLN A 306 -17.91 3.49 14.41
C GLN A 306 -19.33 4.02 14.58
N ASP A 307 -19.60 5.18 14.01
CA ASP A 307 -20.86 5.90 14.16
C ASP A 307 -21.95 5.36 13.23
N GLU A 308 -21.61 4.82 12.04
CA GLU A 308 -22.55 4.44 10.98
C GLU A 308 -23.69 3.54 11.49
N LYS A 309 -23.33 2.47 12.21
CA LYS A 309 -24.32 1.53 12.73
C LYS A 309 -25.23 2.19 13.76
N VAL A 310 -24.66 2.98 14.67
CA VAL A 310 -25.40 3.66 15.73
C VAL A 310 -26.37 4.70 15.14
N ASP A 311 -25.90 5.49 14.17
CA ASP A 311 -26.71 6.47 13.47
C ASP A 311 -27.85 5.81 12.69
N PHE A 312 -27.56 4.69 12.03
CA PHE A 312 -28.56 3.91 11.31
C PHE A 312 -29.62 3.33 12.26
N ASP A 313 -29.19 2.72 13.36
CA ASP A 313 -30.08 2.16 14.38
C ASP A 313 -30.96 3.26 15.02
N ASN A 314 -30.38 4.41 15.36
CA ASN A 314 -31.12 5.57 15.88
C ASN A 314 -32.18 6.06 14.90
N LYS A 315 -31.84 6.14 13.62
CA LYS A 315 -32.77 6.56 12.55
C LYS A 315 -33.91 5.57 12.36
N ILE A 316 -33.63 4.26 12.45
CA ILE A 316 -34.68 3.23 12.47
C ILE A 316 -35.61 3.43 13.68
N GLN A 317 -35.05 3.63 14.87
CA GLN A 317 -35.86 3.87 16.08
C GLN A 317 -36.71 5.14 15.98
N GLU A 318 -36.19 6.17 15.31
CA GLU A 318 -36.96 7.38 14.99
C GLU A 318 -38.14 7.06 14.07
N TYR A 319 -37.90 6.33 12.96
CA TYR A 319 -38.92 5.92 12.01
C TYR A 319 -40.01 5.04 12.63
N LEU A 320 -39.66 4.17 13.57
CA LEU A 320 -40.62 3.35 14.30
C LEU A 320 -41.58 4.17 15.18
N LYS A 321 -41.21 5.40 15.55
CA LYS A 321 -42.04 6.32 16.35
C LYS A 321 -42.91 7.25 15.50
N TYR A 322 -42.76 7.23 14.17
CA TYR A 322 -43.49 8.14 13.28
C TYR A 322 -44.99 7.85 13.29
N ASN A 323 -45.79 8.92 13.31
CA ASN A 323 -47.21 8.80 13.04
C ASN A 323 -47.49 8.58 11.55
N ARG A 324 -48.75 8.24 11.21
CA ARG A 324 -49.15 7.90 9.83
C ARG A 324 -48.79 8.97 8.79
N LYS A 325 -48.89 10.26 9.16
CA LYS A 325 -48.57 11.37 8.25
C LYS A 325 -47.06 11.48 8.01
N GLN A 326 -46.27 11.45 9.08
CA GLN A 326 -44.80 11.49 9.01
C GLN A 326 -44.23 10.32 8.21
N LYS A 327 -44.76 9.11 8.46
CA LYS A 327 -44.41 7.90 7.70
C LYS A 327 -44.66 8.10 6.20
N TYR A 328 -45.86 8.55 5.83
CA TYR A 328 -46.21 8.78 4.43
C TYR A 328 -45.27 9.82 3.77
N GLU A 329 -44.99 10.93 4.44
CA GLU A 329 -44.08 11.96 3.92
C GLU A 329 -42.66 11.44 3.70
N GLU A 330 -42.12 10.65 4.65
CA GLU A 330 -40.76 10.13 4.55
C GLU A 330 -40.65 8.99 3.53
N GLU A 331 -41.66 8.11 3.45
CA GLU A 331 -41.77 7.10 2.39
C GLU A 331 -41.76 7.76 1.00
N GLN A 332 -42.52 8.84 0.80
CA GLN A 332 -42.52 9.57 -0.47
C GLN A 332 -41.14 10.18 -0.79
N LYS A 333 -40.32 10.54 0.20
CA LYS A 333 -38.94 11.00 -0.03
C LYS A 333 -38.01 9.85 -0.39
N LEU A 334 -38.09 8.73 0.34
CA LEU A 334 -37.24 7.56 0.15
C LEU A 334 -37.52 6.83 -1.17
N PHE A 335 -38.80 6.65 -1.50
CA PHE A 335 -39.26 6.00 -2.73
C PHE A 335 -39.36 6.96 -3.92
N LYS A 336 -38.91 8.20 -3.77
CA LYS A 336 -38.77 9.10 -4.92
C LYS A 336 -37.71 8.50 -5.84
N GLU A 337 -38.15 7.71 -6.82
CA GLU A 337 -37.30 7.15 -7.87
C GLU A 337 -36.38 8.25 -8.38
N GLN A 338 -35.08 7.95 -8.44
CA GLN A 338 -34.12 8.88 -9.01
C GLN A 338 -34.46 9.06 -10.49
N LYS A 339 -35.27 10.07 -10.80
CA LYS A 339 -35.55 10.48 -12.18
C LYS A 339 -34.21 10.55 -12.90
N ILE A 340 -34.10 9.82 -14.02
CA ILE A 340 -32.92 9.84 -14.86
C ILE A 340 -32.59 11.31 -15.13
N LYS A 341 -31.49 11.78 -14.58
CA LYS A 341 -31.03 13.15 -14.80
C LYS A 341 -30.50 13.21 -16.23
N ILE A 342 -31.29 13.80 -17.13
CA ILE A 342 -30.78 14.20 -18.44
C ILE A 342 -29.60 15.14 -18.18
N ALA A 343 -28.43 14.81 -18.74
CA ALA A 343 -27.23 15.62 -18.58
C ALA A 343 -27.51 17.05 -19.04
N LYS A 344 -26.86 18.02 -18.38
CA LYS A 344 -26.91 19.41 -18.85
C LYS A 344 -26.40 19.47 -20.29
N THR A 345 -27.05 20.30 -21.10
CA THR A 345 -26.54 20.65 -22.43
C THR A 345 -25.19 21.35 -22.31
N SER A 346 -24.44 21.44 -23.42
CA SER A 346 -23.15 22.11 -23.44
C SER A 346 -23.26 23.60 -23.07
N ALA A 347 -22.12 24.22 -22.72
CA ALA A 347 -22.07 25.59 -22.20
C ALA A 347 -22.65 26.67 -23.13
N ARG A 348 -22.87 26.36 -24.42
CA ARG A 348 -23.54 27.25 -25.37
C ARG A 348 -24.83 26.61 -25.82
N PHE A 349 -25.93 27.25 -25.48
CA PHE A 349 -27.23 26.94 -26.06
C PHE A 349 -27.21 27.45 -27.50
N GLY A 350 -27.50 26.59 -28.47
CA GLY A 350 -27.86 27.06 -29.80
C GLY A 350 -29.06 28.00 -29.64
N GLY A 351 -28.91 29.27 -30.00
CA GLY A 351 -30.07 30.14 -30.13
C GLY A 351 -31.00 29.48 -31.13
N ASN A 352 -32.23 29.16 -30.73
CA ASN A 352 -33.19 28.48 -31.57
C ASN A 352 -33.22 29.09 -32.98
N LYS A 353 -32.87 28.26 -33.97
CA LYS A 353 -33.61 28.18 -35.22
C LYS A 353 -33.84 26.71 -35.52
#